data_AF-A0A6P1PXC1-F1
#
_entry.id   AF-A0A6P1PXC1-F1
#
_cell.length_a   1.000
_cell.length_b   1.000
_cell.length_c   1.000
_cell.angle_alpha   90.00
_cell.angle_beta   90.00
_cell.angle_gamma   90.00
#
_symmetry.space_group_name_H-M   'P 1'
#
loop_
_entity.id
_entity.type
_entity.pdbx_description
1 polymer ?
#
loop_
_entity_poly.entity_id
_entity_poly.type
_entity_poly.pdbx_seq_one_letter_code
_entity_poly.pdbx_strand_id
1 'polypeptide(L)'
;MKKEIDEKTPPLAARLHQLMKKTGVNKSALARICGVTPQSAGKWFKNGSISKESAKKIAEAFGVSLSWLLGDEVDVGEVLLDDDFQPLVLTERQKLLITLFERLPESAKDNQIAALQEMVKNYDSLFNELLKNRKLDEIIQAKKEK
;
A
#
# COMPACT_ATOMS: atom_id res chain seq x y z
N MET A 1 15.74 29.79 5.96
CA MET A 1 16.10 29.71 4.53
C MET A 1 15.02 28.93 3.80
N LYS A 2 14.06 29.65 3.20
CA LYS A 2 13.00 29.07 2.36
C LYS A 2 13.68 28.60 1.07
N LYS A 3 13.56 27.33 0.70
CA LYS A 3 13.87 26.89 -0.66
C LYS A 3 12.56 26.61 -1.36
N GLU A 4 12.30 27.49 -2.31
CA GLU A 4 11.34 27.43 -3.41
C GLU A 4 10.96 26.00 -3.74
N ILE A 5 9.66 25.72 -3.63
CA ILE A 5 9.04 24.55 -4.23
C ILE A 5 8.94 24.89 -5.70
N ASP A 6 9.91 24.41 -6.47
CA ASP A 6 9.96 24.55 -7.92
C ASP A 6 8.75 23.79 -8.51
N GLU A 7 7.93 24.50 -9.29
CA GLU A 7 6.57 24.13 -9.76
C GLU A 7 6.51 22.92 -10.72
N LYS A 8 7.62 22.20 -10.91
CA LYS A 8 7.69 20.93 -11.65
C LYS A 8 8.46 19.88 -10.85
N THR A 9 7.98 19.55 -9.66
CA THR A 9 8.55 18.41 -8.92
C THR A 9 8.17 17.12 -9.67
N PRO A 10 9.13 16.34 -10.18
CA PRO A 10 8.80 15.11 -10.88
C PRO A 10 8.10 14.12 -9.94
N PRO A 11 7.19 13.26 -10.44
CA PRO A 11 6.42 12.33 -9.62
C PRO A 11 7.29 11.49 -8.67
N LEU A 12 8.44 11.00 -9.17
CA LEU A 12 9.45 10.29 -8.39
C LEU A 12 9.97 11.13 -7.21
N ALA A 13 10.28 12.41 -7.43
CA ALA A 13 10.80 13.29 -6.38
C ALA A 13 9.76 13.56 -5.29
N ALA A 14 8.49 13.70 -5.67
CA ALA A 14 7.38 13.85 -4.72
C ALA A 14 7.25 12.60 -3.84
N ARG A 15 7.32 11.40 -4.42
CA ARG A 15 7.24 10.13 -3.68
C ARG A 15 8.45 9.89 -2.78
N LEU A 16 9.65 10.25 -3.25
CA LEU A 16 10.85 10.24 -2.41
C LEU A 16 10.75 11.24 -1.23
N HIS A 17 10.17 12.43 -1.44
CA HIS A 17 9.90 13.38 -0.35
C HIS A 17 8.90 12.81 0.66
N GLN A 18 7.85 12.16 0.18
CA GLN A 18 6.85 11.49 1.03
C GLN A 18 7.50 10.38 1.87
N LEU A 19 8.38 9.60 1.25
CA LEU A 19 9.14 8.54 1.91
C LEU A 19 10.09 9.10 2.98
N MET A 20 10.80 10.19 2.68
CA MET A 20 11.65 10.91 3.64
C MET A 20 10.87 11.45 4.83
N LYS A 21 9.68 12.01 4.60
CA LYS A 21 8.81 12.54 5.68
C LYS A 21 8.30 11.43 6.60
N LYS A 22 7.95 10.26 6.05
CA LYS A 22 7.43 9.11 6.81
C LYS A 22 8.49 8.42 7.66
N THR A 23 9.72 8.33 7.15
CA THR A 23 10.80 7.53 7.75
C THR A 23 11.83 8.37 8.50
N GLY A 24 11.81 9.69 8.32
CA GLY A 24 12.78 10.61 8.91
C GLY A 24 14.17 10.59 8.26
N VAL A 25 14.37 9.80 7.20
CA VAL A 25 15.67 9.75 6.51
C VAL A 25 15.90 10.98 5.62
N ASN A 26 17.17 11.40 5.54
CA ASN A 26 17.61 12.49 4.68
C ASN A 26 18.15 12.00 3.33
N LYS A 27 18.39 12.91 2.38
CA LYS A 27 18.90 12.58 1.03
C LYS A 27 20.24 11.82 1.07
N SER A 28 21.09 12.13 2.05
CA SER A 28 22.37 11.47 2.24
C SER A 28 22.24 10.04 2.79
N ALA A 29 21.20 9.77 3.58
CA ALA A 29 20.86 8.43 4.04
C ALA A 29 20.31 7.57 2.89
N LEU A 30 19.44 8.13 2.04
CA LEU A 30 19.01 7.46 0.80
C LEU A 30 20.20 7.12 -0.10
N ALA A 31 21.16 8.04 -0.25
CA ALA A 31 22.39 7.78 -0.99
C ALA A 31 23.19 6.59 -0.43
N ARG A 32 23.32 6.53 0.91
CA ARG A 32 24.00 5.43 1.62
C ARG A 32 23.31 4.09 1.43
N ILE A 33 21.98 4.05 1.53
CA ILE A 33 21.18 2.82 1.31
C ILE A 33 21.39 2.29 -0.11
N CYS A 34 21.40 3.18 -1.10
CA CYS A 34 21.59 2.79 -2.49
C CYS A 34 23.06 2.48 -2.86
N GLY A 35 24.01 2.85 -2.01
CA GLY A 35 25.45 2.79 -2.30
C GLY A 35 25.89 3.78 -3.38
N VAL A 36 25.22 4.94 -3.48
CA VAL A 36 25.53 5.99 -4.46
C VAL A 36 26.06 7.25 -3.78
N THR A 37 26.65 8.16 -4.56
CA THR A 37 27.09 9.45 -4.03
C THR A 37 25.89 10.35 -3.68
N PRO A 38 25.99 11.22 -2.66
CA PRO A 38 24.94 12.17 -2.30
C PRO A 38 24.54 13.11 -3.46
N GLN A 39 25.47 13.40 -4.39
CA GLN A 39 25.17 14.19 -5.58
C GLN A 39 24.21 13.44 -6.52
N SER A 40 24.43 12.14 -6.72
CA SER A 40 23.53 11.28 -7.52
C SER A 40 22.15 11.19 -6.90
N ALA A 41 22.07 11.04 -5.57
CA ALA A 41 20.78 11.08 -4.86
C ALA A 41 20.09 12.44 -5.01
N GLY A 42 20.84 13.55 -4.97
CA GLY A 42 20.33 14.89 -5.21
C GLY A 42 19.72 15.07 -6.61
N LYS A 43 20.28 14.41 -7.64
CA LYS A 43 19.74 14.45 -9.01
C LYS A 43 18.37 13.80 -9.13
N TRP A 44 18.05 12.79 -8.33
CA TRP A 44 16.72 12.15 -8.35
C TRP A 44 15.60 13.14 -8.05
N PHE A 45 15.85 14.07 -7.13
CA PHE A 45 14.89 15.10 -6.72
C PHE A 45 14.75 16.24 -7.73
N LYS A 46 15.75 16.44 -8.59
CA LYS A 46 15.77 17.51 -9.61
C LYS A 46 15.29 17.03 -10.96
N ASN A 47 15.80 15.88 -11.39
CA ASN A 47 15.60 15.36 -12.74
C ASN A 47 14.52 14.28 -12.79
N GLY A 48 14.07 13.76 -11.64
CA GLY A 48 13.00 12.75 -11.60
C GLY A 48 13.40 11.39 -12.13
N SER A 49 14.69 11.12 -12.27
CA SER A 49 15.22 9.87 -12.80
C SER A 49 16.09 9.17 -11.76
N ILE A 50 15.87 7.87 -11.58
CA ILE A 50 16.64 6.99 -10.70
C ILE A 50 17.00 5.71 -11.46
N SER A 51 18.16 5.12 -11.17
CA SER A 51 18.51 3.82 -11.76
C SER A 51 17.61 2.71 -11.19
N LYS A 52 17.29 1.70 -11.99
CA LYS A 52 16.47 0.55 -11.57
C LYS A 52 17.03 -0.14 -10.32
N GLU A 53 18.35 -0.25 -10.23
CA GLU A 53 19.04 -0.81 -9.06
C GLU A 53 18.86 0.04 -7.80
N SER A 54 19.01 1.36 -7.90
CA SER A 54 18.81 2.26 -6.75
C SER A 54 17.35 2.27 -6.33
N ALA A 55 16.43 2.28 -7.29
CA ALA A 55 14.99 2.22 -7.02
C ALA A 55 14.59 0.91 -6.33
N LYS A 56 15.17 -0.23 -6.76
CA LYS A 56 14.94 -1.53 -6.11
C LYS A 56 15.48 -1.56 -4.67
N LYS A 57 16.66 -0.99 -4.43
CA LYS A 57 17.23 -0.91 -3.07
C LYS A 57 16.38 -0.04 -2.15
N ILE A 58 15.83 1.08 -2.64
CA ILE A 58 14.90 1.92 -1.87
C ILE A 58 13.59 1.14 -1.62
N ALA A 59 13.04 0.49 -2.65
CA ALA A 59 11.86 -0.35 -2.53
C ALA A 59 12.02 -1.43 -1.45
N GLU A 60 13.12 -2.17 -1.47
CA GLU A 60 13.44 -3.22 -0.50
C GLU A 60 13.72 -2.65 0.91
N ALA A 61 14.50 -1.57 1.01
CA ALA A 61 14.87 -0.98 2.30
C ALA A 61 13.69 -0.34 3.04
N PHE A 62 12.67 0.14 2.31
CA PHE A 62 11.52 0.82 2.87
C PHE A 62 10.19 0.05 2.71
N GLY A 63 10.23 -1.15 2.12
CA GLY A 63 9.05 -1.99 1.89
C GLY A 63 8.02 -1.38 0.94
N VAL A 64 8.44 -0.58 -0.03
CA VAL A 64 7.55 0.04 -1.04
C VAL A 64 7.68 -0.65 -2.40
N SER A 65 6.62 -0.66 -3.22
CA SER A 65 6.71 -1.28 -4.54
C SER A 65 7.51 -0.42 -5.52
N LEU A 66 8.24 -1.07 -6.43
CA LEU A 66 9.06 -0.38 -7.43
C LEU A 66 8.22 0.48 -8.39
N SER A 67 7.03 0.01 -8.77
CA SER A 67 6.06 0.74 -9.59
C SER A 67 5.51 1.97 -8.86
N TRP A 68 5.21 1.83 -7.56
CA TRP A 68 4.87 2.97 -6.72
C TRP A 68 6.04 3.93 -6.55
N LEU A 69 7.29 3.52 -6.57
CA LEU A 69 8.39 4.48 -6.52
C LEU A 69 8.55 5.24 -7.85
N LEU A 70 8.48 4.54 -8.99
CA LEU A 70 8.84 5.08 -10.30
C LEU A 70 7.76 5.95 -10.97
N GLY A 71 6.48 5.76 -10.65
CA GLY A 71 5.44 6.62 -11.23
C GLY A 71 5.05 6.29 -12.65
N ASP A 72 5.28 5.06 -13.09
CA ASP A 72 4.59 4.54 -14.26
C ASP A 72 3.08 4.58 -13.94
N GLU A 73 2.35 5.40 -14.68
CA GLU A 73 0.90 5.28 -14.84
C GLU A 73 0.65 3.92 -15.50
N VAL A 74 0.58 2.88 -14.68
CA VAL A 74 0.07 1.61 -15.16
C VAL A 74 -1.43 1.80 -15.30
N ASP A 75 -1.89 1.74 -16.56
CA ASP A 75 -3.27 1.51 -16.95
C ASP A 75 -3.69 0.12 -16.44
N VAL A 76 -3.89 0.02 -15.12
CA VAL A 76 -4.44 -1.18 -14.48
C VAL A 76 -5.95 -1.05 -14.55
N GLY A 77 -6.50 -1.60 -15.63
CA GLY A 77 -7.86 -2.13 -15.57
C GLY A 77 -8.00 -2.99 -14.31
N GLU A 78 -8.89 -2.56 -13.42
CA GLU A 78 -9.42 -3.34 -12.29
C GLU A 78 -8.42 -3.82 -11.23
N VAL A 79 -7.43 -3.00 -10.85
CA VAL A 79 -7.01 -2.99 -9.45
C VAL A 79 -7.42 -1.65 -8.90
N LEU A 80 -8.46 -1.65 -8.07
CA LEU A 80 -8.92 -0.50 -7.31
C LEU A 80 -7.70 0.21 -6.73
N LEU A 81 -7.34 1.33 -7.36
CA LEU A 81 -6.36 2.28 -6.85
C LEU A 81 -7.03 2.97 -5.67
N ASP A 82 -7.07 2.29 -4.53
CA ASP A 82 -7.24 2.99 -3.28
C ASP A 82 -5.94 3.77 -3.07
N ASP A 83 -6.00 5.07 -3.36
CA ASP A 83 -5.04 6.13 -3.07
C ASP A 83 -4.65 6.23 -1.57
N ASP A 84 -5.19 5.31 -0.77
CA ASP A 84 -5.00 5.12 0.65
C ASP A 84 -4.14 3.88 0.93
N PHE A 85 -2.87 3.90 0.50
CA PHE A 85 -1.86 3.02 1.11
C PHE A 85 -1.58 3.48 2.55
N GLN A 86 -2.59 3.32 3.40
CA GLN A 86 -2.46 3.20 4.83
C GLN A 86 -1.59 1.95 5.02
N PRO A 87 -0.44 2.03 5.72
CA PRO A 87 0.16 0.81 6.25
C PRO A 87 -0.98 0.10 6.97
N LEU A 88 -1.28 -1.14 6.61
CA LEU A 88 -2.40 -1.89 7.19
C LEU A 88 -2.18 -1.84 8.71
N VAL A 89 -2.88 -0.92 9.40
CA VAL A 89 -2.72 -0.76 10.85
C VAL A 89 -3.45 -1.96 11.41
N LEU A 90 -2.68 -3.04 11.56
CA LEU A 90 -3.19 -4.29 12.08
C LEU A 90 -3.73 -4.01 13.46
N THR A 91 -5.04 -4.18 13.61
CA THR A 91 -5.69 -4.19 14.92
C THR A 91 -5.03 -5.26 15.79
N GLU A 92 -5.10 -5.10 17.11
CA GLU A 92 -4.55 -6.10 18.05
C GLU A 92 -5.08 -7.51 17.76
N ARG A 93 -6.34 -7.62 17.33
CA ARG A 93 -6.95 -8.89 16.90
C ARG A 93 -6.29 -9.48 15.66
N GLN A 94 -5.96 -8.66 14.66
CA GLN A 94 -5.28 -9.13 13.44
C GLN A 94 -3.83 -9.54 13.72
N LYS A 95 -3.10 -8.80 14.57
CA LYS A 95 -1.75 -9.19 15.01
C LYS A 95 -1.76 -10.53 15.73
N LEU A 96 -2.74 -10.73 16.61
CA LEU A 96 -2.92 -12.00 17.33
C LEU A 96 -3.23 -13.14 16.36
N LEU A 97 -4.12 -12.92 15.39
CA LEU A 97 -4.44 -13.90 14.35
C LEU A 97 -3.18 -14.32 13.59
N ILE A 98 -2.38 -13.35 13.13
CA ILE A 98 -1.11 -13.62 12.41
C ILE A 98 -0.15 -14.39 13.31
N THR A 99 0.01 -13.99 14.57
CA THR A 99 0.92 -14.65 15.52
C THR A 99 0.54 -16.10 15.78
N LEU A 100 -0.76 -16.38 15.91
CA LEU A 100 -1.26 -17.75 16.07
C LEU A 100 -1.10 -18.54 14.78
N PHE A 101 -1.41 -17.92 13.64
CA PHE A 101 -1.33 -18.55 12.34
C PHE A 101 0.09 -18.98 11.99
N GLU A 102 1.09 -18.15 12.24
CA GLU A 102 2.51 -18.47 12.02
C GLU A 102 3.02 -19.65 12.88
N ARG A 103 2.37 -19.91 14.03
CA ARG A 103 2.70 -21.04 14.91
C ARG A 103 2.04 -22.37 14.49
N LEU A 104 1.10 -22.34 13.56
CA LEU A 104 0.41 -23.55 13.10
C LEU A 104 1.28 -24.32 12.10
N PRO A 105 1.20 -25.67 12.07
CA PRO A 105 1.73 -26.46 10.96
C PRO A 105 1.06 -26.08 9.63
N GLU A 106 1.77 -26.20 8.50
CA GLU A 106 1.22 -25.90 7.15
C GLU A 106 -0.10 -26.62 6.88
N SER A 107 -0.20 -27.90 7.27
CA SER A 107 -1.45 -28.67 7.12
C SER A 107 -2.63 -28.11 7.93
N ALA A 108 -2.37 -27.45 9.06
CA ALA A 108 -3.40 -26.84 9.87
C ALA A 108 -3.75 -25.41 9.41
N LYS A 109 -2.78 -24.69 8.83
CA LYS A 109 -2.99 -23.38 8.21
C LYS A 109 -4.00 -23.47 7.07
N ASP A 110 -3.81 -24.42 6.16
CA ASP A 110 -4.70 -24.61 5.00
C ASP A 110 -6.14 -24.93 5.43
N ASN A 111 -6.29 -25.85 6.38
CA ASN A 111 -7.60 -26.20 6.95
C ASN A 111 -8.27 -24.99 7.61
N GLN A 112 -7.51 -24.17 8.35
CA GLN A 112 -8.04 -22.99 9.01
C GLN A 112 -8.45 -21.90 8.01
N ILE A 113 -7.68 -21.71 6.93
CA ILE A 113 -8.05 -20.80 5.84
C ILE A 113 -9.35 -21.26 5.19
N ALA A 114 -9.46 -22.55 4.84
CA ALA A 114 -10.65 -23.10 4.21
C ALA A 114 -11.90 -22.91 5.09
N ALA A 115 -11.79 -23.19 6.40
CA ALA A 115 -12.88 -22.98 7.35
C ALA A 115 -13.30 -21.51 7.46
N LEU A 116 -12.35 -20.58 7.48
CA LEU A 116 -12.65 -19.14 7.50
C LEU A 116 -13.33 -18.69 6.21
N GLN A 117 -12.89 -19.17 5.05
CA GLN A 117 -13.51 -18.88 3.76
C GLN A 117 -14.96 -19.37 3.70
N GLU A 118 -15.21 -20.59 4.18
CA GLU A 118 -16.55 -21.17 4.21
C GLU A 118 -17.47 -20.37 5.14
N MET A 119 -16.98 -19.96 6.32
CA MET A 119 -17.75 -19.10 7.21
C MET A 119 -18.13 -17.77 6.55
N VAL A 120 -17.17 -17.09 5.90
CA VAL A 120 -17.44 -15.83 5.18
C VAL A 120 -18.51 -16.04 4.11
N LYS A 121 -18.37 -17.07 3.28
CA LYS A 121 -19.34 -17.40 2.23
C LYS A 121 -20.74 -17.69 2.80
N ASN A 122 -20.82 -18.40 3.91
CA ASN A 122 -22.08 -18.69 4.58
C ASN A 122 -22.75 -17.42 5.10
N TYR A 123 -21.98 -16.53 5.76
CA TYR A 123 -22.49 -15.25 6.23
C TYR A 123 -22.92 -14.34 5.09
N ASP A 124 -22.20 -14.31 3.97
CA ASP A 124 -22.60 -13.56 2.78
C ASP A 124 -23.92 -14.10 2.20
N SER A 125 -24.10 -15.42 2.16
CA SER A 125 -25.35 -16.04 1.72
C SER A 125 -26.51 -15.68 2.65
N LEU A 126 -26.32 -15.84 3.97
CA LEU A 126 -27.31 -15.45 4.99
C LEU A 126 -27.64 -13.97 4.92
N PHE A 127 -26.64 -13.10 4.73
CA PHE A 127 -26.83 -11.66 4.59
C PHE A 127 -27.65 -11.34 3.33
N ASN A 128 -27.34 -11.97 2.20
CA ASN A 128 -28.10 -11.82 0.96
C ASN A 128 -29.56 -12.32 1.09
N GLU A 129 -29.78 -13.42 1.83
CA GLU A 129 -31.13 -13.89 2.14
C GLU A 129 -31.88 -12.92 3.05
N LEU A 130 -31.21 -12.35 4.05
CA LEU A 130 -31.80 -11.32 4.94
C LEU A 130 -32.11 -10.02 4.18
N LEU A 131 -31.25 -9.62 3.24
CA LEU A 131 -31.49 -8.48 2.33
C LEU A 131 -32.64 -8.73 1.36
N LYS A 132 -32.83 -9.97 0.88
CA LYS A 132 -34.00 -10.32 0.05
C LYS A 132 -35.28 -10.33 0.87
N ASN A 133 -35.23 -10.80 2.12
CA ASN A 133 -36.41 -10.96 2.97
C ASN A 133 -36.88 -9.65 3.61
N ARG A 134 -35.97 -8.73 3.97
CA ARG A 134 -36.32 -7.34 4.27
C ARG A 134 -36.02 -6.54 3.03
N LYS A 135 -37.03 -6.01 2.32
CA LYS A 135 -36.91 -5.04 1.21
C LYS A 135 -36.03 -3.82 1.55
N LEU A 136 -34.72 -4.03 1.70
CA LEU A 136 -33.71 -3.04 2.07
C LEU A 136 -33.00 -2.49 0.84
N ASP A 137 -33.22 -3.10 -0.32
CA ASP A 137 -32.88 -2.53 -1.62
C ASP A 137 -33.47 -1.11 -1.75
N GLU A 138 -34.67 -0.88 -1.21
CA GLU A 138 -35.30 0.45 -1.17
C GLU A 138 -34.56 1.46 -0.27
N ILE A 139 -33.92 1.00 0.83
CA ILE A 139 -33.19 1.87 1.76
C ILE A 139 -31.76 2.18 1.28
N ILE A 140 -31.11 1.21 0.64
CA ILE A 140 -29.77 1.41 0.04
C ILE A 140 -29.88 2.35 -1.17
N GLN A 141 -30.91 2.22 -2.00
CA GLN A 141 -31.14 3.12 -3.14
C GLN A 141 -31.45 4.55 -2.67
N ALA A 142 -32.28 4.72 -1.64
CA ALA A 142 -32.64 6.03 -1.09
C ALA A 142 -31.47 6.80 -0.44
N LYS A 143 -30.38 6.11 -0.07
CA LYS A 143 -29.17 6.73 0.49
C LYS A 143 -28.13 7.07 -0.58
N LYS A 144 -28.30 6.59 -1.81
CA LYS A 144 -27.40 6.86 -2.95
C LYS A 144 -27.86 8.06 -3.79
N GLU A 145 -29.10 8.53 -3.60
CA GLU A 145 -29.71 9.67 -4.31
C GLU A 145 -29.82 10.96 -3.47
N LYS A 146 -29.20 11.01 -2.29
CA LYS A 146 -29.05 12.23 -1.46
C LYS A 146 -27.58 12.57 -1.29
#